data_AF-A0A849JX25-F1
#
_entry.id   AF-A0A849JX25-F1
#
_cell.length_a   1.000
_cell.length_b   1.000
_cell.length_c   1.000
_cell.angle_alpha   90.00
_cell.angle_beta   90.00
_cell.angle_gamma   90.00
#
_symmetry.space_group_name_H-M   'P 1'
#
loop_
_entity.id
_entity.type
_entity.pdbx_description
1 polymer ?
#
loop_
_entity_poly.entity_id
_entity_poly.type
_entity_poly.pdbx_seq_one_letter_code
_entity_poly.pdbx_strand_id
1 'polypeptide(L)'
;MVLPGGPGLASVLPYRAFRRRCAEQGLGTVMIEHRGVGLSREDLDGADLPATALTVRSAVDDIAAVLDAEGIDRAIIYGSSYGSYLAQAFGAWHPDRVAGMVLDSTMASANDHVVVRAHVRDLLWEGNTAATTTVAHLLRQLVDSGAVELDQACAVTRIVYELAGTETLHRLLTVRGRGKSRTWRWIARLGDRETNDVAPFVMEFDLVGRIALRELNYAPEPDGGPFDPAIDFRPLAADYDPFEAEPLNLPAQWAGFDWPLVVLSGDRDLRTPRPIADRVVSAAPDAALVPLPCGHSALDTHAQAAVAAIAAVTNRTHHELDTDFPGGAGPRRNGTSRGLGTIIRAGLALEGLLPGGRGDGSIQPPESCWVQRTQDHPNDAD
;
A
#
# COMPACT_ATOMS: atom_id res chain seq x y z
N MET A 1 -12.86 12.62 -11.91
CA MET A 1 -11.92 11.71 -12.58
C MET A 1 -11.28 10.82 -11.52
N VAL A 2 -11.30 9.50 -11.71
CA VAL A 2 -10.75 8.54 -10.75
C VAL A 2 -9.70 7.68 -11.45
N LEU A 3 -8.49 7.67 -10.90
CA LEU A 3 -7.30 7.00 -11.41
C LEU A 3 -6.91 5.87 -10.43
N PRO A 4 -7.12 4.59 -10.81
CA PRO A 4 -6.71 3.44 -9.99
C PRO A 4 -5.20 3.37 -9.73
N GLY A 5 -4.84 2.58 -8.71
CA GLY A 5 -3.46 2.24 -8.38
C GLY A 5 -2.94 1.01 -9.14
N GLY A 6 -1.62 0.76 -9.05
CA GLY A 6 -0.93 -0.28 -9.81
C GLY A 6 -0.97 0.00 -11.32
N PRO A 7 0.16 0.18 -12.02
CA PRO A 7 0.08 0.58 -13.43
C PRO A 7 -0.69 -0.45 -14.28
N GLY A 8 -0.88 -1.70 -13.81
CA GLY A 8 -1.68 -2.73 -14.52
C GLY A 8 -3.10 -2.99 -14.02
N LEU A 9 -3.61 -2.33 -12.98
CA LEU A 9 -4.94 -2.67 -12.44
C LEU A 9 -6.05 -2.10 -13.33
N ALA A 10 -6.85 -3.00 -13.91
CA ALA A 10 -8.00 -2.64 -14.73
C ALA A 10 -9.11 -1.95 -13.90
N SER A 11 -9.88 -1.08 -14.54
CA SER A 11 -10.87 -0.26 -13.84
C SER A 11 -12.30 -0.76 -13.99
N VAL A 12 -12.62 -1.48 -15.08
CA VAL A 12 -14.00 -1.86 -15.44
C VAL A 12 -14.59 -2.85 -14.43
N LEU A 13 -13.95 -4.00 -14.21
CA LEU A 13 -14.49 -5.02 -13.31
C LEU A 13 -14.25 -4.70 -11.83
N PRO A 14 -13.02 -4.35 -11.38
CA PRO A 14 -12.71 -4.26 -9.95
C PRO A 14 -13.50 -3.16 -9.23
N TYR A 15 -13.83 -2.06 -9.92
CA TYR A 15 -14.43 -0.87 -9.31
C TYR A 15 -15.91 -0.64 -9.62
N ARG A 16 -16.63 -1.67 -10.13
CA ARG A 16 -18.08 -1.57 -10.39
C ARG A 16 -18.87 -1.12 -9.15
N ALA A 17 -18.55 -1.66 -7.97
CA ALA A 17 -19.23 -1.29 -6.73
C ALA A 17 -18.91 0.15 -6.28
N PHE A 18 -17.68 0.61 -6.53
CA PHE A 18 -17.26 1.98 -6.22
C PHE A 18 -17.99 2.99 -7.10
N ARG A 19 -18.05 2.77 -8.43
CA ARG A 19 -18.81 3.63 -9.35
C ARG A 19 -20.29 3.70 -8.98
N ARG A 20 -20.89 2.56 -8.61
CA ARG A 20 -22.29 2.54 -8.13
C ARG A 20 -22.49 3.42 -6.90
N ARG A 21 -21.57 3.39 -5.93
CA ARG A 21 -21.63 4.23 -4.73
C ARG A 21 -21.49 5.71 -5.06
N CYS A 22 -20.59 6.07 -5.97
CA CYS A 22 -20.47 7.45 -6.43
C CYS A 22 -21.79 7.94 -7.05
N ALA A 23 -22.42 7.13 -7.91
CA ALA A 23 -23.73 7.43 -8.48
C ALA A 23 -24.84 7.53 -7.42
N GLU A 24 -24.86 6.65 -6.42
CA GLU A 24 -25.78 6.71 -5.27
C GLU A 24 -25.63 8.01 -4.45
N GLN A 25 -24.45 8.66 -4.50
CA GLN A 25 -24.18 9.96 -3.87
C GLN A 25 -24.35 11.15 -4.84
N GLY A 26 -24.85 10.92 -6.06
CA GLY A 26 -25.06 11.97 -7.06
C GLY A 26 -23.77 12.49 -7.72
N LEU A 27 -22.65 11.77 -7.61
CA LEU A 27 -21.37 12.19 -8.18
C LEU A 27 -21.22 11.74 -9.64
N GLY A 28 -21.05 12.71 -10.55
CA GLY A 28 -20.62 12.46 -11.93
C GLY A 28 -19.20 11.88 -11.94
N THR A 29 -19.07 10.60 -12.30
CA THR A 29 -17.81 9.85 -12.14
C THR A 29 -17.29 9.34 -13.47
N VAL A 30 -16.16 9.88 -13.92
CA VAL A 30 -15.32 9.30 -14.97
C VAL A 30 -14.19 8.53 -14.30
N MET A 31 -13.99 7.28 -14.72
CA MET A 31 -12.96 6.38 -14.24
C MET A 31 -12.36 5.67 -15.44
N ILE A 32 -11.06 5.81 -15.64
CA ILE A 32 -10.37 5.36 -16.85
C ILE A 32 -9.58 4.08 -16.59
N GLU A 33 -9.47 3.26 -17.63
CA GLU A 33 -8.31 2.38 -17.79
C GLU A 33 -7.29 3.22 -18.55
N HIS A 34 -6.11 3.45 -17.99
CA HIS A 34 -5.08 4.17 -18.74
C HIS A 34 -4.46 3.23 -19.78
N ARG A 35 -3.78 3.80 -20.77
CA ARG A 35 -3.19 3.07 -21.88
C ARG A 35 -2.38 1.84 -21.44
N GLY A 36 -2.53 0.76 -22.19
CA GLY A 36 -1.86 -0.52 -21.91
C GLY A 36 -2.61 -1.43 -20.93
N VAL A 37 -3.81 -1.05 -20.49
CA VAL A 37 -4.63 -1.83 -19.53
C VAL A 37 -6.06 -2.02 -20.04
N GLY A 38 -6.57 -3.25 -19.90
CA GLY A 38 -7.96 -3.62 -20.13
C GLY A 38 -8.41 -3.28 -21.54
N LEU A 39 -9.50 -2.51 -21.65
CA LEU A 39 -10.04 -2.05 -22.93
C LEU A 39 -9.19 -0.94 -23.60
N SER A 40 -8.16 -0.45 -22.92
CA SER A 40 -7.19 0.53 -23.45
C SER A 40 -5.83 -0.09 -23.74
N ARG A 41 -5.76 -1.42 -23.78
CA ARG A 41 -4.54 -2.20 -24.05
C ARG A 41 -4.11 -2.15 -25.51
N GLU A 42 -5.09 -2.24 -26.42
CA GLU A 42 -4.88 -2.37 -27.85
C GLU A 42 -5.13 -1.03 -28.58
N ASP A 43 -4.49 -0.86 -29.74
CA ASP A 43 -4.81 0.20 -30.69
C ASP A 43 -6.11 -0.10 -31.47
N LEU A 44 -6.44 0.77 -32.42
CA LEU A 44 -7.68 0.65 -33.22
C LEU A 44 -7.67 -0.53 -34.19
N ASP A 45 -6.49 -1.11 -34.47
CA ASP A 45 -6.32 -2.29 -35.31
C ASP A 45 -6.33 -3.60 -34.49
N GLY A 46 -6.48 -3.50 -33.17
CA GLY A 46 -6.50 -4.64 -32.25
C GLY A 46 -5.12 -5.16 -31.90
N ALA A 47 -4.07 -4.36 -32.06
CA ALA A 47 -2.71 -4.72 -31.67
C ALA A 47 -2.34 -4.08 -30.32
N ASP A 48 -1.63 -4.82 -29.46
CA ASP A 48 -1.08 -4.28 -28.21
C ASP A 48 -0.29 -2.98 -28.47
N LEU A 49 -0.51 -1.97 -27.63
CA LEU A 49 0.18 -0.70 -27.76
C LEU A 49 1.71 -0.89 -27.72
N PRO A 50 2.46 -0.20 -28.60
CA PRO A 50 3.90 -0.34 -28.65
C PRO A 50 4.53 0.24 -27.37
N ALA A 51 5.66 -0.33 -26.97
CA ALA A 51 6.31 0.06 -25.71
C ALA A 51 6.69 1.56 -25.65
N THR A 52 6.94 2.20 -26.80
CA THR A 52 7.19 3.66 -26.88
C THR A 52 5.96 4.52 -26.53
N ALA A 53 4.75 3.96 -26.58
CA ALA A 53 3.52 4.65 -26.18
C ALA A 53 3.26 4.60 -24.68
N LEU A 54 4.01 3.78 -23.93
CA LEU A 54 3.81 3.51 -22.51
C LEU A 54 4.76 4.39 -21.69
N THR A 55 4.35 5.64 -21.53
CA THR A 55 5.02 6.62 -20.67
C THR A 55 4.00 7.27 -19.74
N VAL A 56 4.46 7.75 -18.59
CA VAL A 56 3.67 8.60 -17.69
C VAL A 56 3.12 9.80 -18.44
N ARG A 57 3.95 10.45 -19.27
CA ARG A 57 3.51 11.63 -20.04
C ARG A 57 2.28 11.31 -20.88
N SER A 58 2.40 10.23 -21.64
CA SER A 58 1.34 9.69 -22.46
C SER A 58 0.09 9.30 -21.67
N ALA A 59 0.24 8.67 -20.50
CA ALA A 59 -0.88 8.32 -19.63
C ALA A 59 -1.59 9.56 -19.04
N VAL A 60 -0.85 10.62 -18.73
CA VAL A 60 -1.42 11.88 -18.24
C VAL A 60 -2.13 12.66 -19.35
N ASP A 61 -1.57 12.67 -20.57
CA ASP A 61 -2.21 13.30 -21.73
C ASP A 61 -3.57 12.65 -22.05
N ASP A 62 -3.73 11.34 -21.83
CA ASP A 62 -5.03 10.66 -21.98
C ASP A 62 -6.08 11.17 -21.00
N ILE A 63 -5.68 11.58 -19.78
CA ILE A 63 -6.62 12.14 -18.80
C ILE A 63 -7.22 13.42 -19.38
N ALA A 64 -6.41 14.30 -19.96
CA ALA A 64 -6.88 15.53 -20.59
C ALA A 64 -7.79 15.22 -21.79
N ALA A 65 -7.38 14.28 -22.65
CA ALA A 65 -8.15 13.87 -23.82
C ALA A 65 -9.54 13.31 -23.45
N VAL A 66 -9.62 12.50 -22.39
CA VAL A 66 -10.90 11.97 -21.89
C VAL A 66 -11.77 13.09 -21.34
N LEU A 67 -11.21 14.06 -20.61
CA LEU A 67 -11.99 15.20 -20.13
C LEU A 67 -12.54 16.03 -21.29
N ASP A 68 -11.75 16.24 -22.35
CA ASP A 68 -12.20 16.96 -23.56
C ASP A 68 -13.32 16.21 -24.29
N ALA A 69 -13.18 14.89 -24.45
CA ALA A 69 -14.19 14.05 -25.09
C ALA A 69 -15.53 14.03 -24.34
N GLU A 70 -15.48 14.10 -23.00
CA GLU A 70 -16.66 14.16 -22.13
C GLU A 70 -17.19 15.60 -21.93
N GLY A 71 -16.53 16.62 -22.51
CA GLY A 71 -16.93 18.02 -22.36
C GLY A 71 -16.77 18.56 -20.93
N ILE A 72 -15.77 18.07 -20.19
CA ILE A 72 -15.51 18.43 -18.80
C ILE A 72 -14.36 19.43 -18.72
N ASP A 73 -14.68 20.70 -18.43
CA ASP A 73 -13.68 21.77 -18.31
C ASP A 73 -12.73 21.56 -17.13
N ARG A 74 -13.26 21.25 -15.94
CA ARG A 74 -12.47 20.96 -14.73
C ARG A 74 -13.05 19.81 -13.96
N ALA A 75 -12.20 19.00 -13.34
CA ALA A 75 -12.61 17.86 -12.55
C ALA A 75 -11.90 17.79 -11.20
N ILE A 76 -12.56 17.13 -10.24
CA ILE A 76 -11.85 16.61 -9.08
C ILE A 76 -11.06 15.39 -9.53
N ILE A 77 -9.74 15.40 -9.29
CA ILE A 77 -8.84 14.33 -9.68
C ILE A 77 -8.55 13.47 -8.45
N TYR A 78 -9.08 12.26 -8.44
CA TYR A 78 -8.79 11.25 -7.42
C TYR A 78 -7.76 10.28 -7.98
N GLY A 79 -6.66 10.09 -7.27
CA GLY A 79 -5.66 9.09 -7.64
C GLY A 79 -5.26 8.23 -6.45
N SER A 80 -5.22 6.91 -6.63
CA SER A 80 -4.74 5.96 -5.62
C SER A 80 -3.39 5.36 -6.03
N SER A 81 -2.40 5.29 -5.13
CA SER A 81 -1.10 4.64 -5.39
C SER A 81 -0.42 5.20 -6.65
N TYR A 82 -0.09 4.38 -7.66
CA TYR A 82 0.34 4.82 -8.99
C TYR A 82 -0.55 5.94 -9.59
N GLY A 83 -1.88 5.80 -9.50
CA GLY A 83 -2.82 6.81 -9.96
C GLY A 83 -2.70 8.14 -9.21
N SER A 84 -2.18 8.14 -7.98
CA SER A 84 -1.88 9.39 -7.25
C SER A 84 -0.68 10.13 -7.85
N TYR A 85 0.29 9.42 -8.42
CA TYR A 85 1.40 10.05 -9.15
C TYR A 85 0.88 10.68 -10.46
N LEU A 86 0.03 9.95 -11.19
CA LEU A 86 -0.63 10.49 -12.38
C LEU A 86 -1.51 11.71 -12.06
N ALA A 87 -2.25 11.68 -10.95
CA ALA A 87 -3.08 12.81 -10.51
C ALA A 87 -2.23 14.07 -10.26
N GLN A 88 -1.10 13.93 -9.57
CA GLN A 88 -0.20 15.05 -9.30
C GLN A 88 0.50 15.55 -10.57
N ALA A 89 0.93 14.64 -11.46
CA ALA A 89 1.51 15.00 -12.75
C ALA A 89 0.49 15.73 -13.64
N PHE A 90 -0.78 15.30 -13.61
CA PHE A 90 -1.87 16.01 -14.27
C PHE A 90 -2.07 17.42 -13.68
N GLY A 91 -2.03 17.57 -12.35
CA GLY A 91 -2.09 18.89 -11.72
C GLY A 91 -0.93 19.81 -12.10
N ALA A 92 0.28 19.25 -12.28
CA ALA A 92 1.45 20.03 -12.69
C ALA A 92 1.41 20.45 -14.17
N TRP A 93 0.93 19.58 -15.07
CA TRP A 93 0.92 19.86 -16.51
C TRP A 93 -0.38 20.51 -17.01
N HIS A 94 -1.48 20.33 -16.28
CA HIS A 94 -2.81 20.84 -16.62
C HIS A 94 -3.50 21.49 -15.40
N PRO A 95 -2.85 22.45 -14.70
CA PRO A 95 -3.39 23.03 -13.46
C PRO A 95 -4.79 23.64 -13.65
N ASP A 96 -5.03 24.29 -14.79
CA ASP A 96 -6.32 24.91 -15.13
C ASP A 96 -7.49 23.91 -15.25
N ARG A 97 -7.19 22.61 -15.33
CA ARG A 97 -8.17 21.52 -15.46
C ARG A 97 -8.53 20.88 -14.12
N VAL A 98 -7.93 21.34 -13.02
CA VAL A 98 -8.15 20.77 -11.68
C VAL A 98 -9.12 21.63 -10.87
N ALA A 99 -10.23 21.04 -10.43
CA ALA A 99 -11.17 21.69 -9.50
C ALA A 99 -10.83 21.40 -8.02
N GLY A 100 -10.09 20.32 -7.79
CA GLY A 100 -9.69 19.80 -6.49
C GLY A 100 -9.03 18.43 -6.67
N MET A 101 -8.39 17.91 -5.64
CA MET A 101 -7.62 16.67 -5.75
C MET A 101 -7.71 15.82 -4.48
N VAL A 102 -7.73 14.51 -4.68
CA VAL A 102 -7.64 13.52 -3.61
C VAL A 102 -6.52 12.55 -3.94
N LEU A 103 -5.52 12.48 -3.07
CA LEU A 103 -4.39 11.56 -3.16
C LEU A 103 -4.57 10.47 -2.11
N ASP A 104 -4.87 9.26 -2.56
CA ASP A 104 -4.97 8.07 -1.73
C ASP A 104 -3.69 7.26 -1.82
N SER A 105 -3.05 6.99 -0.68
CA SER A 105 -1.83 6.15 -0.65
C SER A 105 -0.77 6.74 -1.58
N THR A 106 -0.39 7.99 -1.31
CA THR A 106 0.28 8.86 -2.29
C THR A 106 1.71 8.43 -2.58
N MET A 107 2.08 8.48 -3.86
CA MET A 107 3.44 8.34 -4.35
C MET A 107 3.97 9.70 -4.80
N ALA A 108 5.17 10.06 -4.37
CA ALA A 108 5.79 11.36 -4.58
C ALA A 108 7.01 11.31 -5.52
N SER A 109 7.74 10.20 -5.57
CA SER A 109 8.96 10.10 -6.38
C SER A 109 9.42 8.66 -6.59
N ALA A 110 10.19 8.44 -7.67
CA ALA A 110 10.98 7.23 -7.89
C ALA A 110 11.95 6.91 -6.72
N ASN A 111 12.29 7.90 -5.89
CA ASN A 111 13.16 7.74 -4.72
C ASN A 111 12.40 7.46 -3.40
N ASP A 112 11.07 7.29 -3.43
CA ASP A 112 10.29 7.01 -2.23
C ASP A 112 10.70 5.71 -1.53
N HIS A 113 11.33 4.78 -2.26
CA HIS A 113 11.88 3.54 -1.70
C HIS A 113 12.82 3.78 -0.52
N VAL A 114 13.55 4.90 -0.47
CA VAL A 114 14.42 5.27 0.66
C VAL A 114 13.59 5.50 1.93
N VAL A 115 12.49 6.25 1.81
CA VAL A 115 11.57 6.55 2.92
C VAL A 115 10.85 5.27 3.34
N VAL A 116 10.42 4.46 2.37
CA VAL A 116 9.77 3.16 2.61
C VAL A 116 10.69 2.23 3.41
N ARG A 117 11.94 2.02 2.97
CA ARG A 117 12.92 1.19 3.67
C ARG A 117 13.09 1.63 5.12
N ALA A 118 13.37 2.92 5.34
CA ALA A 118 13.59 3.47 6.66
C ALA A 118 12.36 3.26 7.57
N HIS A 119 11.17 3.63 7.07
CA HIS A 119 9.94 3.54 7.83
C HIS A 119 9.56 2.10 8.18
N VAL A 120 9.57 1.19 7.20
CA VAL A 120 9.14 -0.20 7.42
C VAL A 120 10.13 -0.94 8.31
N ARG A 121 11.43 -0.67 8.20
CA ARG A 121 12.45 -1.24 9.10
C ARG A 121 12.28 -0.74 10.53
N ASP A 122 12.15 0.56 10.74
CA ASP A 122 11.90 1.14 12.07
C ASP A 122 10.67 0.51 12.74
N LEU A 123 9.60 0.36 11.95
CA LEU A 123 8.31 -0.16 12.43
C LEU A 123 8.31 -1.67 12.66
N LEU A 124 8.80 -2.48 11.74
CA LEU A 124 8.60 -3.94 11.75
C LEU A 124 9.88 -4.75 11.97
N TRP A 125 11.04 -4.19 11.63
CA TRP A 125 12.31 -4.86 11.87
C TRP A 125 12.93 -4.48 13.19
N GLU A 126 12.95 -3.20 13.56
CA GLU A 126 13.47 -2.73 14.86
C GLU A 126 12.38 -2.85 15.93
N GLY A 127 11.16 -2.40 15.61
CA GLY A 127 10.00 -2.46 16.48
C GLY A 127 9.96 -1.29 17.47
N ASN A 128 10.29 -0.09 16.99
CA ASN A 128 10.45 1.11 17.81
C ASN A 128 9.13 1.74 18.30
N THR A 129 8.00 1.06 18.10
CA THR A 129 6.71 1.45 18.67
C THR A 129 6.22 0.40 19.66
N ALA A 130 5.50 0.82 20.70
CA ALA A 130 4.92 -0.10 21.69
C ALA A 130 4.03 -1.18 21.05
N ALA A 131 3.38 -0.86 19.93
CA ALA A 131 2.57 -1.80 19.18
C ALA A 131 3.41 -2.89 18.48
N THR A 132 4.67 -2.62 18.12
CA THR A 132 5.45 -3.48 17.22
C THR A 132 6.67 -4.15 17.86
N THR A 133 7.13 -3.71 19.04
CA THR A 133 8.31 -4.25 19.71
C THR A 133 8.29 -5.78 19.83
N THR A 134 7.18 -6.36 20.27
CA THR A 134 7.05 -7.83 20.42
C THR A 134 7.08 -8.56 19.08
N VAL A 135 6.40 -8.04 18.04
CA VAL A 135 6.39 -8.71 16.73
C VAL A 135 7.74 -8.63 16.04
N ALA A 136 8.44 -7.50 16.16
CA ALA A 136 9.79 -7.34 15.62
C ALA A 136 10.78 -8.32 16.29
N HIS A 137 10.70 -8.47 17.62
CA HIS A 137 11.50 -9.46 18.35
C HIS A 137 11.24 -10.90 17.88
N LEU A 138 9.96 -11.30 17.77
CA LEU A 138 9.60 -12.64 17.29
C LEU A 138 10.03 -12.88 15.84
N LEU A 139 9.91 -11.86 14.98
CA LEU A 139 10.35 -11.94 13.59
C LEU A 139 11.86 -12.21 13.51
N ARG A 140 12.67 -11.39 14.21
CA ARG A 140 14.13 -11.57 14.24
C ARG A 140 14.50 -12.95 14.77
N GLN A 141 13.89 -13.41 15.87
CA GLN A 141 14.12 -14.77 16.40
C GLN A 141 13.84 -15.88 15.37
N LEU A 142 12.76 -15.77 14.59
CA LEU A 142 12.42 -16.75 13.57
C LEU A 142 13.44 -16.77 12.41
N VAL A 143 13.96 -15.60 12.03
CA VAL A 143 15.00 -15.48 11.00
C VAL A 143 16.35 -15.97 11.53
N ASP A 144 16.77 -15.49 12.70
CA ASP A 144 18.07 -15.82 13.30
C ASP A 144 18.22 -17.31 13.64
N SER A 145 17.12 -17.99 13.97
CA SER A 145 17.09 -19.44 14.19
C SER A 145 17.05 -20.27 12.90
N GLY A 146 16.92 -19.63 11.73
CA GLY A 146 16.75 -20.31 10.44
C GLY A 146 15.39 -20.98 10.27
N ALA A 147 14.39 -20.65 11.10
CA ALA A 147 13.05 -21.23 11.01
C ALA A 147 12.27 -20.74 9.77
N VAL A 148 12.65 -19.57 9.24
CA VAL A 148 12.13 -18.95 8.01
C VAL A 148 13.25 -18.16 7.31
N GLU A 149 13.22 -18.14 5.99
CA GLU A 149 14.10 -17.28 5.18
C GLU A 149 13.69 -15.81 5.29
N LEU A 150 14.67 -14.89 5.25
CA LEU A 150 14.46 -13.46 5.46
C LEU A 150 13.43 -12.86 4.50
N ASP A 151 13.61 -13.05 3.18
CA ASP A 151 12.75 -12.45 2.16
C ASP A 151 11.29 -12.91 2.31
N GLN A 152 11.09 -14.21 2.54
CA GLN A 152 9.76 -14.76 2.79
C GLN A 152 9.16 -14.20 4.09
N ALA A 153 9.96 -14.06 5.14
CA ALA A 153 9.52 -13.51 6.41
C ALA A 153 9.08 -12.05 6.27
N CYS A 154 9.84 -11.25 5.53
CA CYS A 154 9.49 -9.86 5.22
C CYS A 154 8.20 -9.76 4.39
N ALA A 155 8.06 -10.57 3.32
CA ALA A 155 6.87 -10.57 2.47
C ALA A 155 5.60 -10.95 3.25
N VAL A 156 5.62 -12.07 4.00
CA VAL A 156 4.48 -12.52 4.81
C VAL A 156 4.13 -11.51 5.89
N THR A 157 5.14 -10.92 6.54
CA THR A 157 4.93 -9.94 7.61
C THR A 157 4.25 -8.68 7.09
N ARG A 158 4.68 -8.14 5.94
CA ARG A 158 4.03 -6.97 5.30
C ARG A 158 2.56 -7.27 5.01
N ILE A 159 2.26 -8.36 4.30
CA ILE A 159 0.89 -8.74 3.93
C ILE A 159 -0.02 -8.81 5.17
N VAL A 160 0.43 -9.45 6.25
CA VAL A 160 -0.39 -9.64 7.44
C VAL A 160 -0.56 -8.35 8.21
N TYR A 161 0.48 -7.54 8.33
CA TYR A 161 0.41 -6.24 8.98
C TYR A 161 -0.59 -5.32 8.26
N GLU A 162 -0.45 -5.15 6.95
CA GLU A 162 -1.32 -4.30 6.13
C GLU A 162 -2.78 -4.78 6.18
N LEU A 163 -3.02 -6.08 5.98
CA LEU A 163 -4.38 -6.62 5.87
C LEU A 163 -5.05 -6.88 7.22
N ALA A 164 -4.31 -7.20 8.27
CA ALA A 164 -4.88 -7.73 9.51
C ALA A 164 -4.31 -7.13 10.81
N GLY A 165 -3.27 -6.30 10.72
CA GLY A 165 -2.72 -5.53 11.82
C GLY A 165 -1.85 -6.34 12.78
N THR A 166 -1.26 -5.63 13.75
CA THR A 166 -0.19 -6.16 14.60
C THR A 166 -0.61 -7.34 15.48
N GLU A 167 -1.83 -7.33 16.03
CA GLU A 167 -2.33 -8.44 16.85
C GLU A 167 -2.41 -9.74 16.06
N THR A 168 -2.85 -9.68 14.80
CA THR A 168 -2.89 -10.86 13.92
C THR A 168 -1.48 -11.32 13.55
N LEU A 169 -0.58 -10.37 13.29
CA LEU A 169 0.83 -10.66 13.01
C LEU A 169 1.51 -11.36 14.20
N HIS A 170 1.30 -10.88 15.42
CA HIS A 170 1.82 -11.50 16.64
C HIS A 170 1.37 -12.96 16.76
N ARG A 171 0.07 -13.24 16.52
CA ARG A 171 -0.47 -14.60 16.52
C ARG A 171 0.18 -15.47 15.45
N LEU A 172 0.35 -14.95 14.24
CA LEU A 172 1.01 -15.68 13.15
C LEU A 172 2.44 -16.06 13.51
N LEU A 173 3.25 -15.11 13.98
CA LEU A 173 4.65 -15.36 14.36
C LEU A 173 4.75 -16.33 15.53
N THR A 174 3.86 -16.22 16.52
CA THR A 174 3.77 -17.16 17.65
C THR A 174 3.43 -18.58 17.18
N VAL A 175 2.45 -18.72 16.28
CA VAL A 175 2.06 -20.01 15.69
C VAL A 175 3.23 -20.58 14.86
N ARG A 176 3.93 -19.74 14.09
CA ARG A 176 5.11 -20.13 13.33
C ARG A 176 6.24 -20.62 14.22
N GLY A 177 6.52 -19.93 15.33
CA GLY A 177 7.52 -20.33 16.33
C GLY A 177 7.23 -21.65 17.03
N ARG A 178 5.97 -22.12 17.02
CA ARG A 178 5.58 -23.46 17.48
C ARG A 178 5.70 -24.53 16.38
N GLY A 179 6.36 -24.23 15.27
CA GLY A 179 6.59 -25.12 14.13
C GLY A 179 5.42 -25.24 13.15
N LYS A 180 4.27 -24.61 13.42
CA LYS A 180 3.10 -24.63 12.52
C LYS A 180 3.33 -23.71 11.30
N SER A 181 2.70 -24.01 10.16
CA SER A 181 3.09 -23.37 8.88
C SER A 181 1.99 -23.31 7.82
N ARG A 182 0.76 -23.77 8.11
CA ARG A 182 -0.30 -23.87 7.10
C ARG A 182 -0.75 -22.49 6.64
N THR A 183 -1.12 -21.61 7.57
CA THR A 183 -1.52 -20.24 7.21
C THR A 183 -0.34 -19.44 6.67
N TRP A 184 0.86 -19.61 7.23
CA TRP A 184 2.09 -19.00 6.70
C TRP A 184 2.31 -19.34 5.23
N ARG A 185 2.31 -20.62 4.85
CA ARG A 185 2.52 -21.07 3.47
C ARG A 185 1.42 -20.58 2.52
N TRP A 186 0.18 -20.47 2.99
CA TRP A 186 -0.90 -19.91 2.19
C TRP A 186 -0.68 -18.42 1.90
N ILE A 187 -0.23 -17.65 2.90
CA ILE A 187 0.10 -16.22 2.73
C ILE A 187 1.32 -16.03 1.82
N ALA A 188 2.38 -16.83 2.00
CA ALA A 188 3.57 -16.74 1.15
C ALA A 188 3.22 -16.90 -0.34
N ARG A 189 2.35 -17.87 -0.68
CA ARG A 189 1.84 -18.08 -2.04
C ARG A 189 0.91 -16.96 -2.55
N LEU A 190 0.35 -16.14 -1.67
CA LEU A 190 -0.47 -14.99 -2.08
C LEU A 190 0.43 -13.88 -2.63
N GLY A 191 1.55 -13.61 -1.96
CA GLY A 191 2.55 -12.62 -2.39
C GLY A 191 3.14 -12.94 -3.75
N ASP A 192 3.49 -14.21 -4.00
CA ASP A 192 4.08 -14.66 -5.26
C ASP A 192 3.19 -14.42 -6.49
N ARG A 193 1.86 -14.31 -6.31
CA ARG A 193 0.89 -14.10 -7.40
C ARG A 193 0.58 -12.65 -7.70
N GLU A 194 0.60 -11.77 -6.69
CA GLU A 194 0.30 -10.35 -6.88
C GLU A 194 1.30 -9.65 -7.82
N THR A 195 2.53 -10.16 -7.91
CA THR A 195 3.59 -9.60 -8.76
C THR A 195 3.74 -10.30 -10.11
N ASN A 196 3.44 -11.59 -10.23
CA ASN A 196 3.83 -12.38 -11.41
C ASN A 196 2.71 -12.78 -12.38
N ASP A 197 1.44 -12.73 -11.98
CA ASP A 197 0.34 -13.28 -12.80
C ASP A 197 -0.37 -12.18 -13.61
N VAL A 198 -0.27 -12.20 -14.94
CA VAL A 198 -1.14 -11.40 -15.82
C VAL A 198 -2.55 -12.01 -15.81
N ALA A 199 -3.53 -11.21 -15.41
CA ALA A 199 -4.94 -11.56 -15.43
C ALA A 199 -5.69 -10.58 -16.36
N PRO A 200 -6.06 -11.00 -17.58
CA PRO A 200 -6.70 -10.10 -18.55
C PRO A 200 -7.91 -9.38 -17.97
N PHE A 201 -8.03 -8.08 -18.25
CA PHE A 201 -9.09 -7.19 -17.73
C PHE A 201 -9.16 -7.07 -16.20
N VAL A 202 -8.12 -7.52 -15.49
CA VAL A 202 -8.01 -7.42 -14.02
C VAL A 202 -6.67 -6.84 -13.63
N MET A 203 -5.56 -7.48 -13.99
CA MET A 203 -4.21 -7.06 -13.64
C MET A 203 -3.26 -7.37 -14.81
N GLU A 204 -2.90 -6.34 -15.56
CA GLU A 204 -2.10 -6.43 -16.79
C GLU A 204 -0.84 -5.59 -16.64
N PHE A 205 0.20 -6.20 -16.05
CA PHE A 205 1.47 -5.51 -15.80
C PHE A 205 2.46 -5.61 -16.97
N ASP A 206 2.25 -6.52 -17.91
CA ASP A 206 3.20 -6.86 -18.97
C ASP A 206 3.55 -5.70 -19.91
N LEU A 207 2.58 -4.89 -20.31
CA LEU A 207 2.84 -3.70 -21.12
C LEU A 207 3.33 -2.54 -20.24
N VAL A 208 2.53 -2.20 -19.25
CA VAL A 208 2.69 -1.00 -18.40
C VAL A 208 3.78 -1.13 -17.33
N GLY A 209 4.36 -2.32 -17.14
CA GLY A 209 5.52 -2.54 -16.30
C GLY A 209 6.72 -1.69 -16.74
N ARG A 210 6.76 -1.32 -18.03
CA ARG A 210 7.70 -0.32 -18.55
C ARG A 210 7.61 1.00 -17.80
N ILE A 211 6.41 1.53 -17.55
CA ILE A 211 6.24 2.78 -16.78
C ILE A 211 6.78 2.59 -15.35
N ALA A 212 6.38 1.48 -14.71
CA ALA A 212 6.76 1.16 -13.34
C ALA A 212 8.29 1.10 -13.15
N LEU A 213 8.98 0.41 -14.07
CA LEU A 213 10.41 0.11 -13.94
C LEU A 213 11.28 1.20 -14.57
N ARG A 214 10.93 1.68 -15.77
CA ARG A 214 11.74 2.65 -16.52
C ARG A 214 11.58 4.08 -16.01
N GLU A 215 10.37 4.50 -15.61
CA GLU A 215 10.10 5.89 -15.24
C GLU A 215 9.87 6.09 -13.74
N LEU A 216 9.42 5.07 -13.01
CA LEU A 216 9.04 5.20 -11.60
C LEU A 216 9.89 4.36 -10.64
N ASN A 217 10.91 3.68 -11.15
CA ASN A 217 11.91 2.94 -10.38
C ASN A 217 11.32 1.95 -9.36
N TYR A 218 10.36 1.12 -9.77
CA TYR A 218 9.72 0.12 -8.89
C TYR A 218 10.70 -0.99 -8.42
N ALA A 219 11.84 -1.15 -9.09
CA ALA A 219 12.90 -2.08 -8.73
C ALA A 219 14.24 -1.33 -8.57
N PRO A 220 14.39 -0.47 -7.54
CA PRO A 220 15.64 0.23 -7.28
C PRO A 220 16.73 -0.78 -6.87
N GLU A 221 18.00 -0.38 -6.88
CA GLU A 221 19.09 -1.26 -6.45
C GLU A 221 18.86 -1.73 -5.00
N PRO A 222 18.84 -3.06 -4.73
CA PRO A 222 18.68 -3.57 -3.38
C PRO A 222 19.83 -3.18 -2.47
N ASP A 223 19.54 -2.87 -1.20
CA ASP A 223 20.59 -2.59 -0.21
C ASP A 223 20.97 -3.81 0.65
N GLY A 224 20.32 -4.95 0.41
CA GLY A 224 20.56 -6.23 1.10
C GLY A 224 19.96 -6.31 2.52
N GLY A 225 19.24 -5.29 2.97
CA GLY A 225 18.58 -5.27 4.27
C GLY A 225 17.16 -5.85 4.25
N PRO A 226 16.57 -6.09 5.44
CA PRO A 226 15.19 -6.58 5.57
C PRO A 226 14.19 -5.58 4.98
N PHE A 227 13.02 -6.06 4.55
CA PHE A 227 11.92 -5.21 4.05
C PHE A 227 12.33 -4.25 2.92
N ASP A 228 13.24 -4.66 2.04
CA ASP A 228 13.58 -3.89 0.86
C ASP A 228 12.52 -4.05 -0.24
N PRO A 229 11.78 -2.99 -0.62
CA PRO A 229 10.76 -3.08 -1.67
C PRO A 229 11.33 -3.44 -3.04
N ALA A 230 12.64 -3.28 -3.26
CA ALA A 230 13.31 -3.68 -4.50
C ALA A 230 13.15 -5.16 -4.83
N ILE A 231 12.99 -6.00 -3.80
CA ILE A 231 12.88 -7.46 -3.97
C ILE A 231 11.56 -7.84 -4.64
N ASP A 232 10.49 -7.08 -4.43
CA ASP A 232 9.14 -7.42 -4.90
C ASP A 232 9.07 -7.49 -6.44
N PHE A 233 9.74 -6.56 -7.13
CA PHE A 233 9.70 -6.43 -8.59
C PHE A 233 10.96 -6.96 -9.30
N ARG A 234 11.98 -7.40 -8.54
CA ARG A 234 13.23 -7.91 -9.11
C ARG A 234 13.04 -9.05 -10.13
N PRO A 235 12.15 -10.03 -9.93
CA PRO A 235 11.94 -11.09 -10.92
C PRO A 235 11.45 -10.56 -12.26
N LEU A 236 10.64 -9.49 -12.24
CA LEU A 236 10.09 -8.87 -13.44
C LEU A 236 11.06 -7.89 -14.10
N ALA A 237 11.92 -7.24 -13.31
CA ALA A 237 12.82 -6.19 -13.78
C ALA A 237 13.73 -6.62 -14.94
N ALA A 238 14.04 -7.92 -15.05
CA ALA A 238 14.85 -8.47 -16.14
C ALA A 238 14.18 -8.40 -17.53
N ASP A 239 12.84 -8.29 -17.57
CA ASP A 239 12.07 -8.28 -18.82
C ASP A 239 11.85 -6.86 -19.39
N TYR A 240 12.34 -5.82 -18.69
CA TYR A 240 12.12 -4.42 -19.05
C TYR A 240 13.42 -3.63 -19.15
N ASP A 241 13.36 -2.50 -19.84
CA ASP A 241 14.44 -1.54 -19.84
C ASP A 241 14.71 -1.02 -18.41
N PRO A 242 15.98 -0.76 -18.04
CA PRO A 242 16.32 -0.23 -16.72
C PRO A 242 15.73 1.17 -16.50
N PHE A 243 15.63 1.56 -15.22
CA PHE A 243 15.25 2.91 -14.82
C PHE A 243 16.08 3.97 -15.54
N GLU A 244 15.40 4.94 -16.15
CA GLU A 244 16.00 6.07 -16.86
C GLU A 244 15.93 7.33 -16.02
N ALA A 245 14.71 7.83 -15.80
CA ALA A 245 14.43 9.00 -14.98
C ALA A 245 12.92 9.09 -14.72
N GLU A 246 12.55 9.76 -13.62
CA GLU A 246 11.18 10.22 -13.45
C GLU A 246 10.91 11.43 -14.36
N PRO A 247 9.74 11.52 -15.02
CA PRO A 247 9.44 12.59 -15.98
C PRO A 247 9.21 13.95 -15.31
N LEU A 248 8.96 13.94 -14.00
CA LEU A 248 8.59 15.12 -13.24
C LEU A 248 9.04 15.00 -11.78
N ASN A 249 9.68 16.05 -11.27
CA ASN A 249 9.95 16.24 -9.85
C ASN A 249 8.69 16.80 -9.17
N LEU A 250 7.80 15.91 -8.69
CA LEU A 250 6.55 16.29 -8.03
C LEU A 250 6.75 17.14 -6.76
N PRO A 251 7.72 16.86 -5.87
CA PRO A 251 7.98 17.72 -4.71
C PRO A 251 8.17 19.20 -5.04
N ALA A 252 8.75 19.51 -6.20
CA ALA A 252 8.94 20.88 -6.65
C ALA A 252 7.64 21.56 -7.15
N GLN A 253 6.58 20.80 -7.41
CA GLN A 253 5.31 21.30 -7.95
C GLN A 253 4.27 21.61 -6.87
N TRP A 254 4.32 20.96 -5.70
CA TRP A 254 3.25 21.01 -4.70
C TRP A 254 2.90 22.40 -4.21
N ALA A 255 3.86 23.33 -4.15
CA ALA A 255 3.60 24.73 -3.77
C ALA A 255 2.66 25.46 -4.75
N GLY A 256 2.53 24.97 -5.99
CA GLY A 256 1.60 25.48 -7.00
C GLY A 256 0.24 24.79 -7.00
N PHE A 257 -0.01 23.80 -6.13
CA PHE A 257 -1.32 23.12 -6.04
C PHE A 257 -2.27 23.95 -5.18
N ASP A 258 -2.86 24.98 -5.77
CA ASP A 258 -3.70 26.01 -5.11
C ASP A 258 -5.19 25.65 -5.01
N TRP A 259 -5.55 24.41 -5.36
CA TRP A 259 -6.88 23.84 -5.22
C TRP A 259 -7.03 23.03 -3.91
N PRO A 260 -8.27 22.81 -3.43
CA PRO A 260 -8.54 21.93 -2.31
C PRO A 260 -7.93 20.53 -2.52
N LEU A 261 -7.07 20.11 -1.59
CA LEU A 261 -6.33 18.85 -1.67
C LEU A 261 -6.57 18.02 -0.41
N VAL A 262 -6.98 16.76 -0.58
CA VAL A 262 -7.02 15.77 0.50
C VAL A 262 -5.95 14.72 0.25
N VAL A 263 -5.20 14.37 1.30
CA VAL A 263 -4.28 13.22 1.28
C VAL A 263 -4.81 12.15 2.23
N LEU A 264 -5.40 11.09 1.67
CA LEU A 264 -5.77 9.89 2.40
C LEU A 264 -4.53 9.02 2.57
N SER A 265 -4.21 8.62 3.79
CA SER A 265 -3.15 7.63 4.01
C SER A 265 -3.54 6.64 5.09
N GLY A 266 -3.22 5.37 4.86
CA GLY A 266 -3.47 4.29 5.80
C GLY A 266 -2.38 4.21 6.87
N ASP A 267 -2.78 4.07 8.13
CA ASP A 267 -1.84 3.94 9.25
C ASP A 267 -1.05 2.62 9.22
N ARG A 268 -1.46 1.68 8.36
CA ARG A 268 -0.77 0.42 8.11
C ARG A 268 -0.28 0.30 6.68
N ASP A 269 -0.25 1.37 5.90
CA ASP A 269 0.28 1.35 4.54
C ASP A 269 1.82 1.27 4.58
N LEU A 270 2.37 0.16 4.09
CA LEU A 270 3.81 -0.06 4.04
C LEU A 270 4.39 0.17 2.64
N ARG A 271 3.53 0.45 1.64
CA ARG A 271 3.93 0.70 0.24
C ARG A 271 4.14 2.21 0.02
N THR A 272 3.22 3.02 0.55
CA THR A 272 3.24 4.48 0.49
C THR A 272 2.99 5.05 1.89
N PRO A 273 3.98 4.93 2.80
CA PRO A 273 3.77 5.21 4.22
C PRO A 273 3.52 6.70 4.50
N ARG A 274 2.91 6.98 5.67
CA ARG A 274 2.54 8.32 6.14
C ARG A 274 3.59 9.42 5.92
N PRO A 275 4.90 9.20 6.15
CA PRO A 275 5.90 10.25 5.92
C PRO A 275 5.93 10.80 4.49
N ILE A 276 5.48 10.04 3.48
CA ILE A 276 5.34 10.54 2.11
C ILE A 276 4.14 11.49 2.01
N ALA A 277 2.99 11.11 2.59
CA ALA A 277 1.80 11.95 2.67
C ALA A 277 2.06 13.27 3.40
N ASP A 278 2.81 13.23 4.51
CA ASP A 278 3.15 14.42 5.30
C ASP A 278 3.96 15.44 4.49
N ARG A 279 4.84 14.98 3.58
CA ARG A 279 5.60 15.87 2.69
C ARG A 279 4.69 16.65 1.74
N VAL A 280 3.66 16.01 1.18
CA VAL A 280 2.68 16.67 0.31
C VAL A 280 1.90 17.72 1.09
N VAL A 281 1.35 17.34 2.25
CA VAL A 281 0.53 18.24 3.08
C VAL A 281 1.33 19.42 3.63
N SER A 282 2.62 19.22 3.92
CA SER A 282 3.49 20.31 4.38
C SER A 282 3.84 21.33 3.29
N ALA A 283 3.73 20.95 2.01
CA ALA A 283 4.16 21.77 0.88
C ALA A 283 2.99 22.41 0.12
N ALA A 284 1.85 21.73 0.01
CA ALA A 284 0.69 22.22 -0.71
C ALA A 284 -0.16 23.18 0.16
N PRO A 285 -0.55 24.36 -0.36
CA PRO A 285 -1.14 25.45 0.45
C PRO A 285 -2.53 25.15 1.02
N ASP A 286 -3.35 24.34 0.35
CA ASP A 286 -4.72 24.01 0.77
C ASP A 286 -4.92 22.48 0.94
N ALA A 287 -3.97 21.86 1.62
CA ALA A 287 -3.93 20.41 1.83
C ALA A 287 -4.41 19.99 3.22
N ALA A 288 -5.22 18.93 3.28
CA ALA A 288 -5.63 18.28 4.52
C ALA A 288 -5.20 16.81 4.53
N LEU A 289 -4.55 16.38 5.62
CA LEU A 289 -4.22 14.98 5.88
C LEU A 289 -5.41 14.27 6.53
N VAL A 290 -5.78 13.10 5.99
CA VAL A 290 -6.84 12.27 6.57
C VAL A 290 -6.26 10.89 6.87
N PRO A 291 -5.96 10.59 8.14
CA PRO A 291 -5.48 9.27 8.53
C PRO A 291 -6.60 8.24 8.53
N LEU A 292 -6.30 7.01 8.12
CA LEU A 292 -7.28 5.93 8.02
C LEU A 292 -6.74 4.66 8.69
N PRO A 293 -7.56 3.89 9.42
CA PRO A 293 -7.15 2.62 10.05
C PRO A 293 -7.02 1.46 9.03
N CYS A 294 -6.48 1.73 7.85
CA CYS A 294 -6.34 0.82 6.73
C CYS A 294 -4.87 0.55 6.36
N GLY A 295 -4.67 -0.48 5.52
CA GLY A 295 -3.42 -0.64 4.79
C GLY A 295 -3.44 0.23 3.52
N HIS A 296 -2.71 -0.21 2.51
CA HIS A 296 -2.67 0.46 1.21
C HIS A 296 -4.05 0.55 0.53
N SER A 297 -4.29 1.69 -0.12
CA SER A 297 -5.45 2.02 -0.95
C SER A 297 -6.78 1.99 -0.21
N ALA A 298 -7.26 3.17 0.19
CA ALA A 298 -8.62 3.38 0.63
C ALA A 298 -9.63 3.12 -0.51
N LEU A 299 -9.26 3.33 -1.77
CA LEU A 299 -10.10 2.98 -2.92
C LEU A 299 -10.46 1.48 -2.92
N ASP A 300 -9.49 0.60 -2.66
CA ASP A 300 -9.64 -0.86 -2.71
C ASP A 300 -10.23 -1.47 -1.45
N THR A 301 -10.08 -0.78 -0.32
CA THR A 301 -10.43 -1.34 1.00
C THR A 301 -11.44 -0.52 1.77
N HIS A 302 -11.57 0.78 1.54
CA HIS A 302 -12.39 1.72 2.32
C HIS A 302 -13.11 2.71 1.41
N ALA A 303 -13.76 2.21 0.35
CA ALA A 303 -14.41 3.03 -0.69
C ALA A 303 -15.36 4.14 -0.18
N GLN A 304 -15.93 4.02 1.03
CA GLN A 304 -16.73 5.09 1.64
C GLN A 304 -15.87 6.31 2.04
N ALA A 305 -14.67 6.07 2.55
CA ALA A 305 -13.72 7.15 2.86
C ALA A 305 -13.28 7.88 1.59
N ALA A 306 -13.03 7.14 0.51
CA ALA A 306 -12.72 7.71 -0.80
C ALA A 306 -13.85 8.63 -1.30
N VAL A 307 -15.11 8.18 -1.22
CA VAL A 307 -16.28 8.99 -1.62
C VAL A 307 -16.47 10.20 -0.71
N ALA A 308 -16.28 10.06 0.60
CA ALA A 308 -16.38 11.17 1.54
C ALA A 308 -15.30 12.24 1.29
N ALA A 309 -14.07 11.84 0.97
CA ALA A 309 -13.00 12.75 0.59
C ALA A 309 -13.33 13.53 -0.70
N ILE A 310 -13.88 12.85 -1.71
CA ILE A 310 -14.35 13.50 -2.94
C ILE A 310 -15.44 14.52 -2.61
N ALA A 311 -16.41 14.18 -1.76
CA ALA A 311 -17.48 15.08 -1.36
C ALA A 311 -16.94 16.30 -0.58
N ALA A 312 -15.98 16.10 0.33
CA ALA A 312 -15.38 17.18 1.10
C ALA A 312 -14.58 18.15 0.24
N VAL A 313 -13.81 17.65 -0.73
CA VAL A 313 -13.12 18.47 -1.74
C VAL A 313 -14.13 19.23 -2.61
N THR A 314 -15.21 18.57 -3.05
CA THR A 314 -16.32 19.21 -3.80
C THR A 314 -16.91 20.40 -3.04
N ASN A 315 -17.14 20.22 -1.75
CA ASN A 315 -17.81 21.21 -0.90
C ASN A 315 -16.84 22.20 -0.24
N ARG A 316 -15.51 22.06 -0.46
CA ARG A 316 -14.46 22.83 0.21
C ARG A 316 -14.50 22.75 1.74
N THR A 317 -14.87 21.58 2.27
CA THR A 317 -14.91 21.26 3.71
C THR A 317 -13.84 20.24 4.07
N HIS A 318 -12.77 20.12 3.27
CA HIS A 318 -11.73 19.09 3.43
C HIS A 318 -10.93 19.20 4.73
N HIS A 319 -10.79 20.41 5.29
CA HIS A 319 -10.20 20.63 6.61
C HIS A 319 -11.09 20.17 7.77
N GLU A 320 -12.38 19.93 7.51
CA GLU A 320 -13.35 19.43 8.50
C GLU A 320 -13.54 17.91 8.42
N LEU A 321 -12.89 17.25 7.44
CA LEU A 321 -13.05 15.82 7.24
C LEU A 321 -12.32 15.05 8.34
N ASP A 322 -13.05 14.73 9.40
CA ASP A 322 -12.60 13.81 10.44
C ASP A 322 -12.65 12.36 9.95
N THR A 323 -11.96 11.49 10.68
CA THR A 323 -11.94 10.05 10.55
C THR A 323 -13.27 9.38 10.98
N ASP A 324 -14.20 10.15 11.56
CA ASP A 324 -15.50 9.67 12.03
C ASP A 324 -16.57 9.84 10.93
N PHE A 325 -16.69 8.80 10.10
CA PHE A 325 -17.57 8.82 8.93
C PHE A 325 -19.07 8.76 9.31
N PRO A 326 -19.98 9.32 8.49
CA PRO A 326 -21.40 9.38 8.80
C PRO A 326 -22.00 8.02 9.18
N GLY A 327 -22.56 7.93 10.39
CA GLY A 327 -23.14 6.71 10.95
C GLY A 327 -22.40 6.11 12.16
N GLY A 328 -21.37 6.78 12.70
CA GLY A 328 -20.69 6.43 13.97
C GLY A 328 -19.93 5.10 13.96
N ALA A 329 -19.84 4.48 12.79
CA ALA A 329 -18.97 3.36 12.53
C ALA A 329 -17.93 3.88 11.55
N GLY A 330 -16.66 3.94 11.99
CA GLY A 330 -15.52 4.34 11.16
C GLY A 330 -15.48 3.61 9.80
N PRO A 331 -14.52 3.95 8.94
CA PRO A 331 -14.60 3.59 7.53
C PRO A 331 -14.73 2.06 7.37
N ARG A 332 -15.85 1.61 6.79
CA ARG A 332 -16.11 0.17 6.69
C ARG A 332 -15.24 -0.44 5.61
N ARG A 333 -14.57 -1.54 5.94
CA ARG A 333 -13.76 -2.28 4.97
C ARG A 333 -14.64 -2.85 3.85
N ASN A 334 -14.56 -2.25 2.67
CA ASN A 334 -15.34 -2.53 1.47
C ASN A 334 -14.47 -2.35 0.22
N GLY A 335 -14.61 -3.26 -0.75
CA GLY A 335 -13.87 -3.22 -2.01
C GLY A 335 -13.34 -4.61 -2.38
N THR A 336 -12.44 -4.68 -3.36
CA THR A 336 -11.98 -5.91 -4.02
C THR A 336 -11.24 -6.85 -3.05
N SER A 337 -10.53 -6.29 -2.07
CA SER A 337 -9.70 -7.02 -1.10
C SER A 337 -10.29 -7.09 0.31
N ARG A 338 -11.59 -6.82 0.48
CA ARG A 338 -12.26 -6.69 1.80
C ARG A 338 -12.20 -7.93 2.70
N GLY A 339 -12.08 -9.13 2.13
CA GLY A 339 -12.20 -10.41 2.86
C GLY A 339 -10.87 -10.98 3.38
N LEU A 340 -9.73 -10.58 2.82
CA LEU A 340 -8.45 -11.28 3.03
C LEU A 340 -8.01 -11.27 4.49
N GLY A 341 -8.11 -10.14 5.19
CA GLY A 341 -7.75 -10.06 6.61
C GLY A 341 -8.61 -10.97 7.50
N THR A 342 -9.89 -11.16 7.15
CA THR A 342 -10.80 -12.07 7.88
C THR A 342 -10.42 -13.53 7.61
N ILE A 343 -10.04 -13.88 6.38
CA ILE A 343 -9.57 -15.22 6.02
C ILE A 343 -8.28 -15.57 6.79
N ILE A 344 -7.32 -14.63 6.88
CA ILE A 344 -6.08 -14.82 7.65
C ILE A 344 -6.41 -15.11 9.13
N ARG A 345 -7.27 -14.29 9.74
CA ARG A 345 -7.69 -14.47 11.15
C ARG A 345 -8.37 -15.82 11.39
N ALA A 346 -9.28 -16.22 10.51
CA ALA A 346 -9.97 -17.50 10.61
C ALA A 346 -9.00 -18.69 10.45
N GLY A 347 -8.10 -18.61 9.47
CA GLY A 347 -7.06 -19.62 9.25
C GLY A 347 -6.17 -19.82 10.47
N LEU A 348 -5.71 -18.72 11.08
CA LEU A 348 -4.89 -18.75 12.30
C LEU A 348 -5.64 -19.31 13.50
N ALA A 349 -6.92 -18.98 13.67
CA ALA A 349 -7.73 -19.53 14.75
C ALA A 349 -7.85 -21.06 14.63
N LEU A 350 -8.13 -21.56 13.42
CA LEU A 350 -8.20 -22.99 13.15
C LEU A 350 -6.85 -23.69 13.35
N GLU A 351 -5.76 -23.12 12.84
CA GLU A 351 -4.42 -23.67 13.01
C GLU A 351 -3.97 -23.66 14.47
N GLY A 352 -4.36 -22.63 15.23
CA GLY A 352 -4.08 -22.50 16.66
C GLY A 352 -4.64 -23.66 17.49
N LEU A 353 -5.83 -24.16 17.15
CA LEU A 353 -6.54 -25.23 17.87
C LEU A 353 -5.98 -26.64 17.61
N LEU A 354 -5.23 -26.85 16.53
CA LEU A 354 -4.67 -28.16 16.21
C LEU A 354 -3.53 -28.51 17.19
N PRO A 355 -3.43 -29.76 17.69
CA PRO A 355 -2.28 -30.16 18.50
C PRO A 355 -0.98 -30.02 17.69
N GLY A 356 0.08 -29.49 18.31
CA GLY A 356 1.38 -29.38 17.65
C GLY A 356 1.92 -30.76 17.31
N GLY A 357 2.33 -30.97 16.05
CA GLY A 357 3.12 -32.14 15.69
C GLY A 357 4.40 -32.14 16.53
N ARG A 358 4.78 -33.29 17.11
CA ARG A 358 6.05 -33.45 17.83
C ARG A 358 7.20 -33.23 16.85
N GLY A 359 7.64 -31.97 16.73
CA GLY A 359 8.94 -31.61 16.20
C GLY A 359 9.92 -31.56 17.36
N ASP A 360 10.92 -32.42 17.32
CA ASP A 360 12.08 -32.40 18.19
C ASP A 360 12.80 -31.04 18.06
N GLY A 361 13.02 -30.35 19.18
CA GLY A 361 13.60 -29.00 19.22
C GLY A 361 12.81 -28.02 20.09
N SER A 362 12.77 -28.28 21.40
CA SER A 362 12.27 -27.28 22.36
C SER A 362 13.23 -26.09 22.44
N ILE A 363 12.78 -24.91 21.99
CA ILE A 363 13.38 -23.64 22.42
C ILE A 363 12.98 -23.46 23.89
N GLN A 364 13.95 -23.59 24.80
CA GLN A 364 13.72 -23.32 26.23
C GLN A 364 13.55 -21.81 26.46
N PRO A 365 12.63 -21.39 27.35
CA PRO A 365 12.59 -20.01 27.82
C PRO A 365 13.82 -19.72 28.70
N PRO A 366 14.25 -18.45 28.81
CA PRO A 366 15.40 -18.09 29.63
C PRO A 366 15.13 -18.40 31.10
N GLU A 367 16.03 -19.16 31.74
CA GLU A 367 15.95 -19.46 33.16
C GLU A 367 16.03 -18.16 33.98
N SER A 368 14.98 -17.92 34.76
CA SER A 368 14.94 -16.90 35.79
C SER A 368 15.96 -17.23 36.88
N CYS A 369 16.83 -16.26 37.15
CA CYS A 369 17.80 -16.17 38.23
C CYS A 369 17.25 -16.70 39.57
N TRP A 370 17.80 -17.82 40.05
CA TRP A 370 17.55 -18.31 41.41
C TRP A 370 18.26 -17.41 42.42
N VAL A 371 17.48 -16.63 43.18
CA VAL A 371 17.95 -16.03 44.43
C VAL A 371 18.09 -17.14 45.46
N GLN A 372 19.31 -17.64 45.65
CA GLN A 372 19.68 -18.41 46.83
C GLN A 372 19.65 -17.48 48.05
N ARG A 373 18.66 -17.66 48.93
CA ARG A 373 18.75 -17.19 50.32
C ARG A 373 19.74 -18.09 51.07
N THR A 374 20.97 -17.62 51.20
CA THR A 374 21.86 -18.05 52.28
C THR A 374 21.41 -17.36 53.57
N GLN A 375 20.84 -18.14 54.50
CA GLN A 375 20.87 -17.80 55.91
C GLN A 375 22.27 -18.13 56.42
N ASP A 376 23.01 -17.13 56.88
CA ASP A 376 23.90 -17.26 58.05
C ASP A 376 24.24 -15.87 58.61
N HIS A 377 24.15 -15.78 59.92
CA HIS A 377 24.26 -14.61 60.79
C HIS A 377 25.63 -13.91 60.76
N PRO A 378 25.68 -12.62 61.15
CA PRO A 378 26.79 -12.09 61.92
C PRO A 378 26.38 -11.83 63.37
N ASN A 379 27.25 -12.32 64.25
CA ASN A 379 27.39 -11.95 65.65
C ASN A 379 27.94 -10.50 65.72
N ASP A 380 27.46 -9.70 66.69
CA ASP A 380 28.27 -8.97 67.67
C ASP A 380 27.54 -7.72 68.22
N ALA A 381 27.20 -7.76 69.51
CA ALA A 381 27.38 -6.69 70.50
C ALA A 381 26.76 -7.12 71.86
N ASP A 382 27.56 -7.78 72.71
CA ASP A 382 27.91 -7.34 74.08
C ASP A 382 29.01 -8.23 74.67
#